data_AF-A0A2M7JEF5-F1
#
_entry.id   AF-A0A2M7JEF5-F1
#
_cell.length_a   1.000
_cell.length_b   1.000
_cell.length_c   1.000
_cell.angle_alpha   90.00
_cell.angle_beta   90.00
_cell.angle_gamma   90.00
#
_symmetry.space_group_name_H-M   'P 1'
#
loop_
_entity.id
_entity.type
_entity.pdbx_description
1 polymer ?
#
loop_
_entity_poly.entity_id
_entity_poly.type
_entity_poly.pdbx_seq_one_letter_code
_entity_poly.pdbx_strand_id
1 'polypeptide(L)'
;RFAPSIDIIKQLQTEGARIKVFDPVAMERAAGLLEDVDFCKNAYEVAMNSDCLVILTEWNEFRELDLLRVKEAMKNPVIIDGRNIYDPATMKKIGISYVSMGRGMIE
;
A
#
# COMPACT_ATOMS: atom_id res chain seq x y z
N ARG A 1 -2.41 -12.54 14.33
CA ARG A 1 -1.73 -13.82 13.97
C ARG A 1 -2.38 -14.27 12.67
N PHE A 2 -1.60 -14.68 11.66
CA PHE A 2 -2.00 -14.89 10.25
C PHE A 2 -2.48 -13.62 9.55
N ALA A 3 -1.63 -12.58 9.52
CA ALA A 3 -1.93 -11.39 8.74
C ALA A 3 -1.68 -11.72 7.25
N PRO A 4 -2.67 -11.57 6.34
CA PRO A 4 -2.48 -11.81 4.91
C PRO A 4 -1.32 -10.99 4.31
N SER A 5 -0.99 -9.86 4.93
CA SER A 5 0.14 -9.03 4.54
C SER A 5 1.48 -9.76 4.56
N ILE A 6 1.70 -10.69 5.51
CA ILE A 6 2.96 -11.43 5.59
C ILE A 6 3.15 -12.33 4.37
N ASP A 7 2.10 -13.05 3.96
CA ASP A 7 2.17 -13.97 2.83
C ASP A 7 2.31 -13.21 1.51
N ILE A 8 1.58 -12.09 1.36
CA ILE A 8 1.68 -11.21 0.18
C ILE A 8 3.09 -10.62 0.05
N ILE A 9 3.65 -10.11 1.16
CA ILE A 9 5.01 -9.55 1.17
C ILE A 9 6.04 -10.61 0.73
N LYS A 10 5.98 -11.81 1.31
CA LYS A 10 6.89 -12.90 0.96
C LYS A 10 6.79 -13.31 -0.51
N GLN A 11 5.58 -13.35 -1.05
CA GLN A 11 5.38 -13.66 -2.46
C GLN A 11 5.98 -12.58 -3.35
N LEU A 12 5.74 -11.29 -3.05
CA LEU A 12 6.34 -10.20 -3.81
C LEU A 12 7.87 -10.19 -3.74
N GLN A 13 8.45 -10.51 -2.58
CA GLN A 13 9.91 -10.67 -2.43
C GLN A 13 10.46 -11.82 -3.28
N THR A 14 9.71 -12.93 -3.37
CA THR A 14 10.10 -14.08 -4.23
C THR A 14 10.13 -13.70 -5.71
N GLU A 15 9.26 -12.78 -6.12
CA GLU A 15 9.24 -12.20 -7.48
C GLU A 15 10.28 -11.06 -7.65
N GLY A 16 11.13 -10.80 -6.65
CA GLY A 16 12.22 -9.82 -6.72
C GLY A 16 11.83 -8.38 -6.38
N ALA A 17 10.64 -8.15 -5.82
CA ALA A 17 10.23 -6.81 -5.40
C ALA A 17 10.98 -6.34 -4.14
N ARG A 18 11.37 -5.07 -4.11
CA ARG A 18 11.81 -4.40 -2.87
C ARG A 18 10.59 -3.87 -2.12
N ILE A 19 10.50 -4.19 -0.84
CA ILE A 19 9.29 -3.92 -0.06
C ILE A 19 9.56 -2.82 0.96
N LYS A 20 8.69 -1.81 0.95
CA LYS A 20 8.54 -0.84 2.04
C LYS A 20 7.27 -1.17 2.81
N VAL A 21 7.32 -1.11 4.14
CA VAL A 21 6.17 -1.42 4.99
C VAL A 21 5.92 -0.34 6.03
N PHE A 22 4.65 -0.11 6.31
CA PHE A 22 4.19 0.70 7.44
C PHE A 22 2.84 0.17 7.91
N ASP A 23 2.67 0.07 9.23
CA ASP A 23 1.39 -0.17 9.90
C ASP A 23 1.34 0.70 11.16
N PRO A 24 0.30 1.52 11.40
CA PRO A 24 0.28 2.43 12.55
C PRO A 24 0.39 1.75 13.93
N VAL A 25 0.09 0.45 14.02
CA VAL A 25 -0.04 -0.27 15.30
C VAL A 25 0.90 -1.47 15.39
N ALA A 26 1.23 -2.11 14.26
CA ALA A 26 1.84 -3.42 14.25
C ALA A 26 3.33 -3.44 13.89
N MET A 27 4.03 -2.30 13.77
CA MET A 27 5.43 -2.26 13.31
C MET A 27 6.38 -3.11 14.16
N GLU A 28 6.30 -2.98 15.48
CA GLU A 28 7.18 -3.73 16.39
C GLU A 28 7.00 -5.25 16.21
N ARG A 29 5.75 -5.69 16.08
CA ARG A 29 5.44 -7.10 15.83
C ARG A 29 5.86 -7.53 14.43
N ALA A 30 5.69 -6.67 13.43
CA ALA A 30 6.05 -6.96 12.04
C ALA A 30 7.56 -7.12 11.88
N ALA A 31 8.36 -6.36 12.63
CA ALA A 31 9.82 -6.45 12.66
C ALA A 31 10.35 -7.84 13.07
N GLY A 32 9.61 -8.60 13.88
CA GLY A 32 9.96 -9.97 14.23
C GLY A 32 9.47 -11.04 13.25
N LEU A 33 8.76 -10.65 12.17
CA LEU A 33 8.10 -11.57 11.24
C LEU A 33 8.48 -11.36 9.77
N LEU A 34 8.97 -10.17 9.44
CA LEU A 34 9.38 -9.77 8.09
C LEU A 34 10.89 -9.57 8.06
N GLU A 35 11.51 -10.12 7.04
CA GLU A 35 12.93 -9.99 6.73
C GLU A 35 13.05 -9.26 5.39
N ASP A 36 14.17 -8.59 5.12
CA ASP A 36 14.46 -7.91 3.85
C ASP A 36 13.36 -6.93 3.39
N VAL A 37 12.82 -6.16 4.35
CA VAL A 37 11.88 -5.07 4.12
C VAL A 37 12.38 -3.76 4.73
N ASP A 38 12.06 -2.65 4.07
CA ASP A 38 12.29 -1.31 4.59
C ASP A 38 11.11 -0.89 5.48
N PHE A 39 11.33 -0.83 6.80
CA PHE A 39 10.33 -0.32 7.74
C PHE A 39 10.29 1.22 7.70
N CYS A 40 9.17 1.77 7.25
CA CYS A 40 8.94 3.21 7.15
C CYS A 40 8.19 3.74 8.37
N LYS A 41 8.26 5.05 8.61
CA LYS A 41 7.60 5.69 9.76
C LYS A 41 6.17 6.14 9.50
N ASN A 42 5.77 6.23 8.22
CA ASN A 42 4.44 6.66 7.79
C ASN A 42 4.18 6.21 6.35
N ALA A 43 2.92 6.31 5.92
CA ALA A 43 2.50 5.94 4.57
C ALA A 43 3.16 6.78 3.46
N TYR A 44 3.51 8.04 3.72
CA TYR A 44 4.16 8.90 2.71
C TYR A 44 5.60 8.43 2.41
N GLU A 45 6.32 7.95 3.42
CA GLU A 45 7.65 7.34 3.24
C GLU A 45 7.58 6.03 2.43
N VAL A 46 6.51 5.25 2.63
CA VAL A 46 6.22 4.06 1.82
C VAL A 46 5.94 4.46 0.36
N ALA A 47 5.17 5.53 0.13
CA ALA A 47 4.83 6.02 -1.21
C ALA A 47 6.05 6.53 -1.99
N MET A 48 7.01 7.14 -1.30
CA MET A 48 8.16 7.80 -1.90
C MET A 48 8.95 6.86 -2.81
N ASN A 49 9.08 7.20 -4.09
CA ASN A 49 9.80 6.43 -5.11
C ASN A 49 9.29 4.99 -5.33
N SER A 50 8.08 4.67 -4.89
CA SER A 50 7.46 3.35 -5.07
C SER A 50 6.75 3.25 -6.42
N ASP A 51 6.81 2.07 -7.02
CA ASP A 51 6.16 1.76 -8.30
C ASP A 51 4.69 1.38 -8.14
N CYS A 52 4.29 0.92 -6.96
CA CYS A 52 2.92 0.58 -6.60
C CYS A 52 2.76 0.67 -5.07
N LEU A 53 1.54 0.96 -4.60
CA LEU A 53 1.13 0.78 -3.21
C LEU A 53 0.10 -0.32 -3.09
N VAL A 54 0.17 -1.10 -2.00
CA VAL A 54 -0.79 -2.16 -1.71
C VAL A 54 -1.38 -1.93 -0.32
N ILE A 55 -2.70 -1.78 -0.23
CA ILE A 55 -3.42 -1.53 1.02
C ILE A 55 -4.01 -2.84 1.52
N LEU A 56 -3.50 -3.31 2.67
CA LEU A 56 -3.82 -4.63 3.23
C LEU A 56 -4.50 -4.55 4.60
N THR A 57 -4.61 -3.36 5.18
CA THR A 57 -5.33 -3.05 6.43
C THR A 57 -6.12 -1.75 6.26
N GLU A 58 -7.24 -1.64 6.96
CA GLU A 58 -8.25 -0.59 6.78
C GLU A 58 -8.16 0.55 7.80
N TRP A 59 -6.95 0.84 8.30
CA TRP A 59 -6.72 1.91 9.28
C TRP A 59 -7.23 3.27 8.76
N ASN A 60 -7.86 4.05 9.64
CA ASN A 60 -8.36 5.39 9.29
C ASN A 60 -7.26 6.32 8.79
N GLU A 61 -6.03 6.18 9.31
CA GLU A 61 -4.87 6.94 8.84
C GLU A 61 -4.66 6.82 7.33
N PHE A 62 -4.98 5.66 6.74
CA PHE A 62 -4.90 5.48 5.30
C PHE A 62 -6.08 6.17 4.58
N ARG A 63 -7.29 6.09 5.13
CA ARG A 63 -8.48 6.77 4.57
C ARG A 63 -8.32 8.29 4.49
N GLU A 64 -7.51 8.86 5.38
CA GLU A 64 -7.31 10.30 5.55
C GLU A 64 -6.05 10.83 4.83
N LEU A 65 -5.37 10.00 4.03
CA LEU A 65 -4.19 10.44 3.29
C LEU A 65 -4.53 11.52 2.27
N ASP A 66 -3.61 12.48 2.13
CA ASP A 66 -3.59 13.37 0.98
C ASP A 66 -3.14 12.58 -0.24
N LEU A 67 -4.11 12.14 -1.04
CA LEU A 67 -3.89 11.31 -2.21
C LEU A 67 -3.11 12.03 -3.32
N LEU A 68 -3.16 13.37 -3.39
CA LEU A 68 -2.37 14.13 -4.35
C LEU A 68 -0.89 14.07 -3.95
N ARG A 69 -0.60 14.25 -2.67
CA ARG A 69 0.76 14.10 -2.13
C ARG A 69 1.28 12.67 -2.32
N VAL A 70 0.44 11.65 -2.11
CA VAL A 70 0.81 10.25 -2.38
C VAL A 70 1.17 10.08 -3.85
N LYS A 71 0.31 10.56 -4.76
CA LYS A 71 0.54 10.48 -6.21
C LYS A 71 1.86 11.12 -6.62
N GLU A 72 2.14 12.33 -6.13
CA GLU A 72 3.38 13.07 -6.44
C GLU A 72 4.64 12.38 -5.92
N ALA A 73 4.55 11.63 -4.82
CA ALA A 73 5.68 10.93 -4.23
C ALA A 73 6.04 9.62 -4.96
N MET A 74 5.09 9.01 -5.68
CA MET A 74 5.27 7.73 -6.36
C MET A 74 5.95 7.89 -7.73
N LYS A 75 6.65 6.83 -8.18
CA LYS A 75 7.18 6.79 -9.55
C LYS A 75 6.06 6.57 -10.57
N ASN A 76 5.18 5.63 -10.24
CA ASN A 76 4.03 5.24 -11.04
C ASN A 76 2.84 5.21 -10.07
N PRO A 77 1.81 6.06 -10.24
CA PRO A 77 0.73 6.18 -9.27
C PRO A 77 -0.28 5.03 -9.43
N VAL A 78 0.11 3.84 -8.99
CA VAL A 78 -0.70 2.62 -8.98
C VAL A 78 -1.03 2.23 -7.54
N ILE A 79 -2.31 2.09 -7.21
CA ILE A 79 -2.77 1.65 -5.88
C ILE A 79 -3.64 0.41 -6.03
N ILE A 80 -3.22 -0.67 -5.36
CA ILE A 80 -3.97 -1.91 -5.20
C ILE A 80 -4.60 -1.91 -3.81
N ASP A 81 -5.91 -1.85 -3.73
CA ASP A 81 -6.65 -1.74 -2.48
C ASP A 81 -7.41 -3.03 -2.17
N GLY A 82 -6.80 -3.85 -1.31
CA GLY A 82 -7.37 -5.09 -0.80
C GLY A 82 -8.50 -4.88 0.21
N ARG A 83 -8.76 -3.64 0.63
CA ARG A 83 -9.72 -3.28 1.68
C ARG A 83 -10.83 -2.36 1.20
N ASN A 84 -10.79 -1.94 -0.06
CA ASN A 84 -11.77 -1.08 -0.68
C ASN A 84 -12.02 0.22 0.10
N ILE A 85 -10.97 0.82 0.66
CA ILE A 85 -11.08 2.03 1.48
C ILE A 85 -11.35 3.29 0.68
N TYR A 86 -10.97 3.31 -0.61
CA TYR A 86 -11.24 4.44 -1.51
C TYR A 86 -12.37 4.17 -2.51
N ASP A 87 -12.94 5.27 -2.99
CA ASP A 87 -13.91 5.29 -4.07
C ASP A 87 -13.22 5.27 -5.44
N PRO A 88 -13.50 4.28 -6.32
CA PRO A 88 -12.83 4.16 -7.61
C PRO A 88 -13.00 5.40 -8.51
N ALA A 89 -14.15 6.08 -8.48
CA ALA A 89 -14.39 7.27 -9.30
C ALA A 89 -13.50 8.44 -8.85
N THR A 90 -13.31 8.58 -7.54
CA THR A 90 -12.39 9.55 -6.93
C THR A 90 -10.95 9.29 -7.36
N MET A 91 -10.49 8.03 -7.27
CA MET A 91 -9.14 7.62 -7.69
C MET A 91 -8.87 7.90 -9.17
N LYS A 92 -9.86 7.62 -10.02
CA LYS A 92 -9.80 7.97 -11.45
C LYS A 92 -9.67 9.46 -11.67
N LYS A 93 -10.48 10.26 -10.99
CA LYS A 93 -10.51 11.72 -11.14
C LYS A 93 -9.17 12.36 -10.79
N ILE A 94 -8.47 11.82 -9.79
CA ILE A 94 -7.13 12.30 -9.39
C ILE A 94 -6.00 11.71 -10.23
N GLY A 95 -6.30 10.75 -11.13
CA GLY A 95 -5.34 10.13 -12.03
C GLY A 95 -4.39 9.17 -11.32
N ILE A 96 -4.94 8.32 -10.44
CA ILE A 96 -4.26 7.17 -9.85
C ILE A 96 -4.89 5.92 -10.46
N SER A 97 -4.07 5.05 -11.07
CA SER A 97 -4.51 3.74 -11.52
C SER A 97 -4.89 2.91 -10.30
N TYR A 98 -6.13 2.47 -10.24
CA TYR A 98 -6.70 1.91 -9.01
C TYR A 98 -7.30 0.54 -9.25
N VAL A 99 -6.78 -0.44 -8.52
CA VAL A 99 -7.26 -1.82 -8.51
C VAL A 99 -7.97 -2.05 -7.19
N SER A 100 -9.21 -2.50 -7.26
CA SER A 100 -10.02 -2.76 -6.07
C SER A 100 -10.71 -4.11 -6.13
N MET A 101 -10.93 -4.70 -4.96
CA MET A 101 -11.45 -6.07 -4.87
C MET A 101 -12.94 -6.11 -5.20
N GLY A 102 -13.31 -6.88 -6.23
CA GLY A 102 -14.70 -7.09 -6.62
C GLY A 102 -15.40 -5.89 -7.28
N ARG A 103 -14.67 -4.81 -7.60
CA ARG A 103 -15.24 -3.58 -8.22
C ARG A 103 -14.63 -3.25 -9.60
N GLY A 104 -13.79 -4.13 -10.13
CA GLY A 104 -13.08 -3.92 -11.40
C GLY A 104 -11.83 -3.04 -11.26
N MET A 105 -11.05 -2.97 -12.33
CA MET A 105 -9.88 -2.10 -12.44
C MET A 105 -10.27 -0.79 -13.12
N ILE A 106 -9.74 0.32 -12.62
CA ILE A 106 -9.89 1.63 -13.27
C ILE A 106 -8.50 2.16 -13.62
N GLU A 107 -8.32 2.39 -14.92
CA GLU A 107 -7.17 3.08 -15.51
C GLU A 107 -7.46 4.58 -15.72
#